data_AF-A0A969X268-F1
#
_entry.id   AF-A0A969X268-F1
#
_cell.length_a   1.000
_cell.length_b   1.000
_cell.length_c   1.000
_cell.angle_alpha   90.00
_cell.angle_beta   90.00
_cell.angle_gamma   90.00
#
_symmetry.space_group_name_H-M   'P 1'
#
loop_
_entity.id
_entity.type
_entity.pdbx_description
1 polymer ?
#
loop_
_entity_poly.entity_id
_entity_poly.type
_entity_poly.pdbx_seq_one_letter_code
_entity_poly.pdbx_strand_id
1 'polypeptide(L)'
;MKKIYFILFVFCFNFLSAQINTGILPQSFEHNLSLQEVDHINLYPPNMELIRSEDAIDEKNGEMMKVARLIPFNANIDNSGTWDITSDGKNIWRLRVSSEGAKSCVLHFDEFELPKGSELFVYNPDKSVVLGPYTSADNDDGGSYAIGIVFGQELIIEYLAPLTKSLDGQVEIVKPKIEMSAFSYFYRGEALYDNRASANFGSSGSCMVNANCSEGNNWRTQQKGVARIYVVEGYYGGYCSGTLINNTNNDQTPYFLTADHCGGSASAYEFGQWIFRFKYESPSCNAISEPSGVNVTGCTRKARGPLNGGSDFLLLQLNTSSANLKN
;
A
#
# COMPACT_ATOMS: atom_id res chain seq x y z
N MET A 1 -58.86 -18.20 -6.62
CA MET A 1 -57.77 -18.47 -5.66
C MET A 1 -56.45 -18.08 -6.31
N LYS A 2 -55.94 -16.86 -6.09
CA LYS A 2 -54.63 -16.42 -6.62
C LYS A 2 -53.57 -16.74 -5.57
N LYS A 3 -52.63 -17.62 -5.90
CA LYS A 3 -51.48 -17.94 -5.04
C LYS A 3 -50.47 -16.80 -5.16
N ILE A 4 -50.21 -16.13 -4.04
CA ILE A 4 -49.16 -15.12 -3.92
C ILE A 4 -47.90 -15.84 -3.45
N TYR A 5 -46.85 -15.82 -4.26
CA TYR A 5 -45.53 -16.34 -3.90
C TYR A 5 -44.73 -15.23 -3.24
N PHE A 6 -44.32 -15.45 -1.99
CA PHE A 6 -43.46 -14.56 -1.24
C PHE A 6 -42.01 -14.93 -1.55
N ILE A 7 -41.33 -14.13 -2.37
CA ILE A 7 -39.90 -14.29 -2.62
C ILE A 7 -39.16 -13.57 -1.49
N LEU A 8 -38.53 -14.36 -0.62
CA LEU A 8 -37.68 -13.87 0.46
C LEU A 8 -36.35 -13.43 -0.14
N PHE A 9 -36.12 -12.12 -0.25
CA PHE A 9 -34.84 -11.57 -0.67
C PHE A 9 -33.88 -11.60 0.53
N VAL A 10 -33.03 -12.63 0.61
CA VAL A 10 -31.94 -12.68 1.58
C VAL A 10 -30.85 -11.72 1.10
N PHE A 11 -30.80 -10.53 1.70
CA PHE A 11 -29.67 -9.61 1.53
C PHE A 11 -28.46 -10.20 2.26
N CYS A 12 -27.59 -10.88 1.52
CA CYS A 12 -26.22 -11.14 1.98
C CYS A 12 -25.44 -9.81 1.96
N PHE A 13 -25.30 -9.18 3.13
CA PHE A 13 -24.31 -8.14 3.32
C PHE A 13 -22.92 -8.79 3.31
N ASN A 14 -22.22 -8.72 2.18
CA ASN A 14 -20.78 -8.95 2.17
C ASN A 14 -20.13 -7.73 2.82
N PHE A 15 -19.63 -7.90 4.04
CA PHE A 15 -18.71 -6.96 4.65
C PHE A 15 -17.36 -7.12 3.97
N LEU A 16 -17.12 -6.32 2.93
CA LEU A 16 -15.78 -5.99 2.50
C LEU A 16 -15.41 -4.70 3.23
N SER A 17 -14.31 -4.74 3.98
CA SER A 17 -13.76 -3.60 4.70
C SER A 17 -12.51 -3.12 3.97
N ALA A 18 -12.33 -1.81 3.93
CA ALA A 18 -11.06 -1.19 3.57
C ALA A 18 -10.07 -1.35 4.72
N GLN A 19 -8.84 -0.86 4.51
CA GLN A 19 -7.88 -0.56 5.57
C GLN A 19 -8.46 0.47 6.56
N ILE A 20 -9.31 0.00 7.47
CA ILE A 20 -9.75 0.72 8.65
C ILE A 20 -8.60 0.58 9.65
N ASN A 21 -8.04 1.70 10.13
CA ASN A 21 -7.22 1.66 11.33
C ASN A 21 -8.15 1.25 12.48
N THR A 22 -8.21 -0.04 12.77
CA THR A 22 -9.09 -0.63 13.79
C THR A 22 -8.63 -0.31 15.20
N GLY A 23 -7.46 0.32 15.36
CA GLY A 23 -6.77 0.49 16.63
C GLY A 23 -6.17 -0.81 17.17
N ILE A 24 -6.28 -1.93 16.44
CA ILE A 24 -5.67 -3.20 16.79
C ILE A 24 -4.17 -3.10 16.52
N LEU A 25 -3.36 -3.47 17.50
CA LEU A 25 -1.90 -3.45 17.42
C LEU A 25 -1.35 -4.87 17.25
N PRO A 26 -0.13 -5.01 16.69
CA PRO A 26 0.57 -6.29 16.65
C PRO A 26 0.66 -6.94 18.03
N GLN A 27 0.54 -8.26 18.08
CA GLN A 27 0.63 -9.03 19.32
C GLN A 27 2.00 -8.89 19.98
N SER A 28 3.09 -8.73 19.20
CA SER A 28 4.40 -8.45 19.80
C SER A 28 4.45 -7.16 20.61
N PHE A 29 3.54 -6.20 20.36
CA PHE A 29 3.50 -4.94 21.12
C PHE A 29 2.83 -5.16 22.47
N GLU A 30 1.72 -5.89 22.49
CA GLU A 30 0.98 -6.23 23.71
C GLU A 30 1.84 -7.11 24.65
N HIS A 31 2.62 -8.02 24.07
CA HIS A 31 3.47 -8.96 24.81
C HIS A 31 4.93 -8.50 24.96
N ASN A 32 5.28 -7.31 24.48
CA ASN A 32 6.64 -6.73 24.53
C ASN A 32 7.74 -7.70 24.03
N LEU A 33 7.47 -8.41 22.94
CA LEU A 33 8.40 -9.39 22.40
C LEU A 33 9.60 -8.69 21.74
N SER A 34 10.81 -9.15 22.07
CA SER A 34 12.05 -8.60 21.52
C SER A 34 12.16 -8.87 20.02
N LEU A 35 12.88 -7.99 19.31
CA LEU A 35 13.29 -8.16 17.92
C LEU A 35 14.70 -8.76 17.76
N GLN A 36 15.43 -8.98 18.85
CA GLN A 36 16.84 -9.43 18.80
C GLN A 36 17.03 -10.80 18.14
N GLU A 37 16.11 -11.75 18.41
CA GLU A 37 16.15 -13.12 17.89
C GLU A 37 15.26 -13.30 16.64
N VAL A 38 14.68 -12.20 16.13
CA VAL A 38 13.86 -12.26 14.91
C VAL A 38 14.79 -12.27 13.71
N ASP A 39 14.60 -13.23 12.83
CA ASP A 39 15.34 -13.36 11.58
C ASP A 39 15.33 -12.04 10.79
N HIS A 40 16.47 -11.75 10.17
CA HIS A 40 16.76 -10.44 9.60
C HIS A 40 17.43 -10.55 8.25
N ILE A 41 16.69 -10.17 7.21
CA ILE A 41 17.20 -10.03 5.85
C ILE A 41 17.75 -8.61 5.68
N ASN A 42 19.06 -8.50 5.46
CA ASN A 42 19.72 -7.24 5.14
C ASN A 42 20.02 -7.16 3.64
N LEU A 43 19.36 -6.23 2.95
CA LEU A 43 19.47 -6.03 1.50
C LEU A 43 20.51 -4.95 1.18
N TYR A 44 21.37 -5.23 0.20
CA TYR A 44 22.36 -4.26 -0.26
C TYR A 44 21.67 -3.03 -0.89
N PRO A 45 22.03 -1.81 -0.48
CA PRO A 45 21.43 -0.60 -1.03
C PRO A 45 21.86 -0.40 -2.50
N PRO A 46 21.03 0.26 -3.31
CA PRO A 46 21.34 0.51 -4.72
C PRO A 46 22.44 1.58 -4.88
N ASN A 47 23.06 1.63 -6.06
CA ASN A 47 24.10 2.62 -6.35
C ASN A 47 23.50 4.03 -6.52
N MET A 48 23.60 4.84 -5.47
CA MET A 48 23.05 6.20 -5.45
C MET A 48 23.66 7.17 -6.48
N GLU A 49 24.91 6.95 -6.89
CA GLU A 49 25.53 7.81 -7.90
C GLU A 49 24.95 7.53 -9.29
N LEU A 50 24.73 6.25 -9.61
CA LEU A 50 24.04 5.86 -10.84
C LEU A 50 22.61 6.44 -10.85
N ILE A 51 21.86 6.27 -9.76
CA ILE A 51 20.48 6.79 -9.63
C ILE A 51 20.42 8.29 -9.89
N ARG A 52 21.34 9.08 -9.32
CA ARG A 52 21.35 10.54 -9.54
C ARG A 52 21.58 10.92 -10.99
N SER A 53 22.42 10.17 -11.70
CA SER A 53 22.69 10.45 -13.12
C SER A 53 21.52 10.06 -14.02
N GLU A 54 20.83 8.96 -13.73
CA GLU A 54 19.59 8.56 -14.39
C GLU A 54 18.48 9.59 -14.15
N ASP A 55 18.20 9.92 -12.89
CA ASP A 55 17.12 10.84 -12.52
C ASP A 55 17.33 12.23 -13.14
N ALA A 56 18.57 12.72 -13.26
CA ALA A 56 18.88 14.00 -13.89
C ALA A 56 18.62 14.04 -15.41
N ILE A 57 18.55 12.88 -16.06
CA ILE A 57 18.18 12.74 -17.48
C ILE A 57 16.65 12.68 -17.59
N ASP A 58 16.02 11.83 -16.78
CA ASP A 58 14.57 11.60 -16.78
C ASP A 58 13.79 12.89 -16.48
N GLU A 59 14.26 13.67 -15.50
CA GLU A 59 13.65 14.96 -15.14
C GLU A 59 13.69 15.99 -16.27
N LYS A 60 14.73 15.96 -17.11
CA LYS A 60 14.83 16.85 -18.29
C LYS A 60 13.87 16.42 -19.40
N ASN A 61 13.52 15.14 -19.45
CA ASN A 61 12.63 14.56 -20.44
C ASN A 61 11.15 14.59 -20.01
N GLY A 62 10.86 15.06 -18.79
CA GLY A 62 9.50 15.12 -18.26
C GLY A 62 8.92 13.74 -17.93
N GLU A 63 9.78 12.76 -17.63
CA GLU A 63 9.34 11.45 -17.18
C GLU A 63 8.82 11.49 -15.73
N MET A 64 8.16 10.41 -15.31
CA MET A 64 7.70 10.27 -13.93
C MET A 64 8.85 10.47 -12.94
N MET A 65 8.58 11.20 -11.85
CA MET A 65 9.52 11.34 -10.75
C MET A 65 9.72 10.00 -10.03
N LYS A 66 10.78 9.28 -10.39
CA LYS A 66 11.22 8.07 -9.68
C LYS A 66 11.65 8.45 -8.27
N VAL A 67 11.24 7.69 -7.26
CA VAL A 67 11.51 7.95 -5.84
C VAL A 67 12.07 6.74 -5.10
N ALA A 68 11.91 5.56 -5.69
CA ALA A 68 12.36 4.30 -5.14
C ALA A 68 13.02 3.40 -6.19
N ARG A 69 13.89 2.51 -5.71
CA ARG A 69 14.36 1.33 -6.46
C ARG A 69 13.83 0.09 -5.77
N LEU A 70 13.29 -0.85 -6.54
CA LEU A 70 12.86 -2.14 -6.02
C LEU A 70 14.08 -3.06 -5.96
N ILE A 71 14.46 -3.45 -4.74
CA ILE A 71 15.51 -4.44 -4.50
C ILE A 71 14.84 -5.81 -4.47
N PRO A 72 15.08 -6.68 -5.46
CA PRO A 72 14.47 -8.00 -5.48
C PRO A 72 15.05 -8.87 -4.35
N PHE A 73 14.19 -9.64 -3.72
CA PHE A 73 14.58 -10.69 -2.78
C PHE A 73 13.53 -11.79 -2.79
N ASN A 74 13.81 -12.94 -2.18
CA ASN A 74 12.84 -14.01 -2.01
C ASN A 74 12.74 -14.36 -0.54
N ALA A 75 11.53 -14.22 0.01
CA ALA A 75 11.21 -14.67 1.34
C ALA A 75 9.76 -15.13 1.39
N ASN A 76 9.47 -16.13 2.21
CA ASN A 76 8.13 -16.62 2.51
C ASN A 76 8.08 -17.16 3.93
N ILE A 77 6.91 -17.68 4.32
CA ILE A 77 6.66 -18.20 5.67
C ILE A 77 7.51 -19.43 6.02
N ASP A 78 8.07 -20.12 5.02
CA ASP A 78 8.76 -21.40 5.17
C ASP A 78 10.29 -21.28 5.10
N ASN A 79 10.82 -20.26 4.43
CA ASN A 79 12.26 -20.10 4.21
C ASN A 79 12.92 -19.00 5.06
N SER A 80 12.12 -18.15 5.72
CA SER A 80 12.57 -16.99 6.48
C SER A 80 11.70 -16.77 7.72
N GLY A 81 12.16 -15.90 8.60
CA GLY A 81 11.39 -15.42 9.75
C GLY A 81 11.44 -16.35 10.95
N THR A 82 11.00 -15.83 12.09
CA THR A 82 10.98 -16.51 13.38
C THR A 82 9.54 -16.71 13.84
N TRP A 83 9.18 -17.95 14.16
CA TRP A 83 7.93 -18.27 14.86
C TRP A 83 8.11 -18.12 16.37
N ASP A 84 7.20 -17.39 17.01
CA ASP A 84 7.12 -17.21 18.45
C ASP A 84 5.73 -17.55 18.98
N ILE A 85 5.64 -17.85 20.27
CA ILE A 85 4.38 -18.03 20.99
C ILE A 85 4.28 -16.93 22.05
N THR A 86 3.20 -16.15 22.01
CA THR A 86 2.92 -15.12 23.01
C THR A 86 2.60 -15.74 24.38
N SER A 87 2.65 -14.93 25.44
CA SER A 87 2.36 -15.43 26.80
C SER A 87 0.92 -15.94 27.00
N ASP A 88 -0.01 -15.55 26.12
CA ASP A 88 -1.40 -16.05 26.10
C ASP A 88 -1.62 -17.20 25.08
N GLY A 89 -0.55 -17.69 24.45
CA GLY A 89 -0.56 -18.90 23.62
C GLY A 89 -0.89 -18.68 22.13
N LYS A 90 -0.87 -17.45 21.63
CA LYS A 90 -1.04 -17.17 20.20
C LYS A 90 0.28 -17.40 19.45
N ASN A 91 0.17 -17.90 18.23
CA ASN A 91 1.31 -18.16 17.37
C ASN A 91 1.53 -16.98 16.44
N ILE A 92 2.70 -16.36 16.50
CA ILE A 92 3.08 -15.29 15.59
C ILE A 92 4.33 -15.66 14.81
N TRP A 93 4.42 -15.18 13.59
CA TRP A 93 5.63 -15.24 12.78
C TRP A 93 6.11 -13.82 12.52
N ARG A 94 7.41 -13.57 12.66
CA ARG A 94 8.00 -12.24 12.46
C ARG A 94 9.21 -12.31 11.55
N LEU A 95 9.37 -11.32 10.68
CA LEU A 95 10.54 -11.16 9.82
C LEU A 95 10.95 -9.69 9.75
N ARG A 96 12.24 -9.42 9.86
CA ARG A 96 12.82 -8.08 9.67
C ARG A 96 13.45 -7.99 8.29
N VAL A 97 13.19 -6.91 7.56
CA VAL A 97 13.82 -6.62 6.28
C VAL A 97 14.33 -5.19 6.29
N SER A 98 15.60 -4.98 5.98
CA SER A 98 16.21 -3.65 5.94
C SER A 98 17.09 -3.42 4.73
N SER A 99 17.30 -2.16 4.38
CA SER A 99 18.35 -1.75 3.45
C SER A 99 18.91 -0.39 3.87
N GLU A 100 20.20 -0.35 4.20
CA GLU A 100 20.83 0.84 4.79
C GLU A 100 20.69 2.09 3.92
N GLY A 101 20.24 3.19 4.52
CA GLY A 101 20.10 4.49 3.84
C GLY A 101 18.72 4.73 3.21
N ALA A 102 17.84 3.72 3.17
CA ALA A 102 16.46 3.91 2.75
C ALA A 102 15.76 4.93 3.66
N LYS A 103 14.98 5.82 3.04
CA LYS A 103 14.18 6.83 3.75
C LYS A 103 12.84 6.27 4.18
N SER A 104 12.29 5.38 3.37
CA SER A 104 11.04 4.65 3.57
C SER A 104 11.06 3.35 2.78
N CYS A 105 10.09 2.48 3.07
CA CYS A 105 10.01 1.12 2.55
C CYS A 105 8.59 0.79 2.07
N VAL A 106 8.50 0.03 0.98
CA VAL A 106 7.28 -0.70 0.58
C VAL A 106 7.69 -2.15 0.35
N LEU A 107 6.91 -3.09 0.88
CA LEU A 107 7.08 -4.52 0.69
C LEU A 107 6.17 -5.00 -0.44
N HIS A 108 6.73 -5.76 -1.38
CA HIS A 108 6.02 -6.32 -2.53
C HIS A 108 5.93 -7.83 -2.46
N PHE A 109 4.83 -8.35 -3.01
CA PHE A 109 4.50 -9.76 -3.01
C PHE A 109 4.19 -10.23 -4.43
N ASP A 110 4.72 -11.40 -4.79
CA ASP A 110 4.28 -12.18 -5.96
C ASP A 110 2.98 -12.93 -5.70
N GLU A 111 2.82 -13.39 -4.46
CA GLU A 111 1.63 -14.07 -3.95
C GLU A 111 1.28 -13.49 -2.58
N PHE A 112 0.01 -13.13 -2.38
CA PHE A 112 -0.52 -12.63 -1.11
C PHE A 112 -1.92 -13.18 -0.85
N GLU A 113 -1.99 -14.26 -0.07
CA GLU A 113 -3.24 -14.89 0.36
C GLU A 113 -3.20 -15.17 1.87
N LEU A 114 -4.01 -14.41 2.62
CA LEU A 114 -4.19 -14.57 4.04
C LEU A 114 -5.36 -15.52 4.36
N PRO A 115 -5.18 -16.53 5.23
CA PRO A 115 -6.26 -17.40 5.68
C PRO A 115 -7.32 -16.64 6.49
N LYS A 116 -8.56 -17.16 6.51
CA LYS A 116 -9.60 -16.59 7.38
C LYS A 116 -9.18 -16.66 8.85
N GLY A 117 -9.33 -15.53 9.55
CA GLY A 117 -8.99 -15.40 10.96
C GLY A 117 -7.52 -15.12 11.24
N SER A 118 -6.68 -14.94 10.21
CA SER A 118 -5.32 -14.45 10.38
C SER A 118 -5.27 -12.92 10.34
N GLU A 119 -4.22 -12.36 10.92
CA GLU A 119 -3.88 -10.94 10.81
C GLU A 119 -2.42 -10.80 10.38
N LEU A 120 -2.13 -9.83 9.51
CA LEU A 120 -0.77 -9.47 9.14
C LEU A 120 -0.56 -7.97 9.38
N PHE A 121 0.59 -7.61 9.93
CA PHE A 121 1.01 -6.25 10.18
C PHE A 121 2.36 -5.99 9.53
N VAL A 122 2.57 -4.75 9.09
CA VAL A 122 3.88 -4.26 8.67
C VAL A 122 4.17 -2.93 9.37
N TYR A 123 5.28 -2.85 10.09
CA TYR A 123 5.61 -1.68 10.91
C TYR A 123 7.11 -1.39 10.94
N ASN A 124 7.51 -0.20 11.40
CA ASN A 124 8.92 0.14 11.62
C ASN A 124 9.37 -0.11 13.08
N PRO A 125 10.68 -0.27 13.35
CA PRO A 125 11.16 -0.63 14.68
C PRO A 125 10.73 0.29 15.82
N ASP A 126 10.58 1.60 15.54
CA ASP A 126 10.16 2.60 16.52
C ASP A 126 8.64 2.70 16.71
N LYS A 127 7.86 1.91 15.94
CA LYS A 127 6.40 1.81 15.99
C LYS A 127 5.67 3.10 15.61
N SER A 128 6.36 4.06 14.97
CA SER A 128 5.75 5.30 14.50
C SER A 128 4.85 5.09 13.28
N VAL A 129 5.06 4.01 12.52
CA VAL A 129 4.18 3.55 11.45
C VAL A 129 3.81 2.10 11.69
N VAL A 130 2.51 1.84 11.78
CA VAL A 130 1.93 0.50 11.92
C VAL A 130 0.84 0.35 10.87
N LEU A 131 1.04 -0.55 9.92
CA LEU A 131 0.08 -0.86 8.87
C LEU A 131 -0.57 -2.21 9.17
N GLY A 132 -1.89 -2.27 9.03
CA GLY A 132 -2.70 -3.45 9.32
C GLY A 132 -3.74 -3.18 10.40
N PRO A 133 -4.44 -4.23 10.87
CA PRO A 133 -4.31 -5.61 10.41
C PRO A 133 -4.78 -5.78 8.96
N TYR A 134 -3.95 -6.44 8.15
CA TYR A 134 -4.38 -7.05 6.89
C TYR A 134 -4.94 -8.44 7.20
N THR A 135 -6.01 -8.81 6.52
CA THR A 135 -6.76 -10.06 6.78
C THR A 135 -7.13 -10.73 5.46
N SER A 136 -7.82 -11.87 5.52
CA SER A 136 -8.38 -12.50 4.31
C SER A 136 -9.33 -11.62 3.51
N ALA A 137 -9.83 -10.51 4.08
CA ALA A 137 -10.66 -9.54 3.37
C ALA A 137 -9.85 -8.62 2.43
N ASP A 138 -8.53 -8.56 2.63
CA ASP A 138 -7.58 -7.79 1.82
C ASP A 138 -6.96 -8.62 0.69
N ASN A 139 -7.24 -9.93 0.63
CA ASN A 139 -6.81 -10.78 -0.47
C ASN A 139 -7.41 -10.23 -1.78
N ASP A 140 -6.55 -9.98 -2.76
CA ASP A 140 -6.99 -9.57 -4.09
C ASP A 140 -7.27 -10.78 -4.99
N ASP A 141 -7.91 -10.56 -6.13
CA ASP A 141 -8.24 -11.62 -7.10
C ASP A 141 -7.02 -12.01 -7.99
N GLY A 142 -5.80 -11.52 -7.69
CA GLY A 142 -4.70 -11.39 -8.66
C GLY A 142 -3.28 -11.79 -8.19
N GLY A 143 -3.08 -12.13 -6.92
CA GLY A 143 -1.84 -12.72 -6.40
C GLY A 143 -0.78 -11.69 -6.01
N SER A 144 -0.46 -10.71 -6.87
CA SER A 144 0.56 -9.70 -6.56
C SER A 144 0.01 -8.57 -5.68
N TYR A 145 0.74 -8.17 -4.65
CA TYR A 145 0.28 -7.14 -3.70
C TYR A 145 1.44 -6.29 -3.19
N ALA A 146 1.12 -5.16 -2.57
CA ALA A 146 2.11 -4.28 -1.94
C ALA A 146 1.60 -3.68 -0.62
N ILE A 147 2.49 -3.63 0.38
CA ILE A 147 2.23 -3.05 1.69
C ILE A 147 3.29 -1.98 2.00
N GLY A 148 2.84 -0.74 2.19
CA GLY A 148 3.69 0.40 2.55
C GLY A 148 2.86 1.69 2.55
N ILE A 149 3.39 2.87 2.88
CA ILE A 149 4.78 3.32 3.00
C ILE A 149 5.21 3.31 4.48
N VAL A 150 6.23 2.54 4.82
CA VAL A 150 6.78 2.44 6.18
C VAL A 150 8.01 3.32 6.29
N PHE A 151 8.04 4.26 7.25
CA PHE A 151 9.16 5.20 7.39
C PHE A 151 10.41 4.56 7.98
N GLY A 152 11.56 4.98 7.46
CA GLY A 152 12.86 4.47 7.86
C GLY A 152 13.42 3.45 6.87
N GLN A 153 14.46 2.75 7.30
CA GLN A 153 15.23 1.83 6.46
C GLN A 153 14.94 0.35 6.73
N GLU A 154 14.03 0.07 7.67
CA GLU A 154 13.70 -1.26 8.15
C GLU A 154 12.19 -1.36 8.34
N LEU A 155 11.63 -2.48 7.89
CA LEU A 155 10.27 -2.89 8.21
C LEU A 155 10.29 -4.27 8.88
N ILE A 156 9.27 -4.50 9.69
CA ILE A 156 8.99 -5.77 10.33
C ILE A 156 7.64 -6.23 9.83
N ILE A 157 7.57 -7.47 9.38
CA ILE A 157 6.34 -8.18 9.09
C ILE A 157 5.98 -9.01 10.32
N GLU A 158 4.74 -8.94 10.77
CA GLU A 158 4.20 -9.82 11.81
C GLU A 158 2.92 -10.48 11.33
N TYR A 159 2.87 -11.80 11.34
CA TYR A 159 1.71 -12.61 11.00
C TYR A 159 1.19 -13.32 12.24
N LEU A 160 -0.08 -13.12 12.58
CA LEU A 160 -0.80 -13.86 13.60
C LEU A 160 -1.52 -15.04 12.95
N ALA A 161 -1.09 -16.26 13.28
CA ALA A 161 -1.64 -17.47 12.71
C ALA A 161 -2.95 -17.89 13.41
N PRO A 162 -4.03 -18.16 12.65
CA PRO A 162 -5.18 -18.83 13.21
C PRO A 162 -4.86 -20.31 13.42
N LEU A 163 -5.64 -20.94 14.30
CA LEU A 163 -5.54 -22.36 14.59
C LEU A 163 -6.66 -23.11 13.89
N THR A 164 -6.34 -24.27 13.34
CA THR A 164 -7.31 -25.23 12.82
C THR A 164 -7.21 -26.56 13.56
N LYS A 165 -8.25 -27.39 13.47
CA LYS A 165 -8.22 -28.77 13.94
C LYS A 165 -8.19 -29.71 12.74
N SER A 166 -7.18 -30.57 12.70
CA SER A 166 -7.09 -31.65 11.74
C SER A 166 -8.18 -32.71 11.98
N LEU A 167 -8.34 -33.63 11.02
CA LEU A 167 -9.33 -34.71 11.10
C LEU A 167 -9.08 -35.70 12.25
N ASP A 168 -7.83 -35.85 12.69
CA ASP A 168 -7.43 -36.66 13.84
C ASP A 168 -7.44 -35.86 15.17
N GLY A 169 -7.86 -34.60 15.14
CA GLY A 169 -8.09 -33.76 16.32
C GLY A 169 -6.87 -32.97 16.81
N GLN A 170 -5.76 -33.00 16.07
CA GLN A 170 -4.57 -32.18 16.35
C GLN A 170 -4.85 -30.71 16.03
N VAL A 171 -4.26 -29.81 16.81
CA VAL A 171 -4.35 -28.37 16.58
C VAL A 171 -3.13 -27.94 15.78
N GLU A 172 -3.36 -27.33 14.63
CA GLU A 172 -2.30 -26.90 13.71
C GLU A 172 -2.42 -25.40 13.44
N ILE A 173 -1.28 -24.75 13.22
CA ILE A 173 -1.25 -23.37 12.71
C ILE A 173 -1.61 -23.36 11.23
N VAL A 174 -2.41 -22.39 10.81
CA VAL A 174 -2.68 -22.18 9.38
C VAL A 174 -1.69 -21.16 8.84
N LYS A 175 -0.85 -21.59 7.90
CA LYS A 175 0.12 -20.73 7.23
C LYS A 175 -0.56 -19.93 6.10
N PRO A 176 -0.11 -18.68 5.86
CA PRO A 176 -0.54 -17.93 4.69
C PRO A 176 0.23 -18.39 3.45
N LYS A 177 -0.27 -18.05 2.26
CA LYS A 177 0.54 -18.13 1.03
C LYS A 177 1.03 -16.73 0.72
N ILE A 178 2.28 -16.47 1.11
CA ILE A 178 2.94 -15.19 0.85
C ILE A 178 4.29 -15.46 0.21
N GLU A 179 4.57 -14.79 -0.90
CA GLU A 179 5.87 -14.80 -1.57
C GLU A 179 6.33 -13.35 -1.71
N MET A 180 7.23 -12.90 -0.82
CA MET A 180 7.79 -11.55 -0.88
C MET A 180 8.85 -11.50 -1.98
N SER A 181 8.72 -10.50 -2.87
CA SER A 181 9.47 -10.43 -4.12
C SER A 181 10.38 -9.21 -4.24
N ALA A 182 10.02 -8.09 -3.60
CA ALA A 182 10.85 -6.90 -3.62
C ALA A 182 10.65 -5.98 -2.43
N PHE A 183 11.69 -5.21 -2.12
CA PHE A 183 11.71 -4.14 -1.15
C PHE A 183 11.96 -2.82 -1.86
N SER A 184 11.04 -1.87 -1.78
CA SER A 184 11.27 -0.53 -2.31
C SER A 184 12.17 0.28 -1.40
N TYR A 185 13.38 0.54 -1.87
CA TYR A 185 14.32 1.48 -1.29
C TYR A 185 13.92 2.90 -1.71
N PHE A 186 13.23 3.66 -0.85
CA PHE A 186 12.99 5.08 -1.12
C PHE A 186 14.25 5.88 -0.84
N TYR A 187 14.68 6.64 -1.84
CA TYR A 187 15.85 7.52 -1.73
C TYR A 187 15.49 9.01 -1.70
N ARG A 188 14.22 9.35 -2.02
CA ARG A 188 13.65 10.70 -1.93
C ARG A 188 12.12 10.64 -1.80
N GLY A 189 11.49 11.77 -1.47
CA GLY A 189 10.04 11.95 -1.55
C GLY A 189 9.20 11.32 -0.42
N GLU A 190 9.82 10.54 0.47
CA GLU A 190 9.23 9.94 1.66
C GLU A 190 10.24 9.96 2.80
N ALA A 191 10.21 11.01 3.61
CA ALA A 191 11.00 11.11 4.83
C ALA A 191 10.15 11.81 5.88
N LEU A 192 10.15 11.26 7.10
CA LEU A 192 9.76 12.03 8.29
C LEU A 192 10.54 13.34 8.29
N TYR A 193 9.89 14.41 8.76
CA TYR A 193 10.45 15.75 8.95
C TYR A 193 11.85 15.71 9.59
N ASP A 194 12.90 15.49 8.80
CA ASP A 194 14.25 15.85 9.18
C ASP A 194 14.35 17.32 8.82
N ASN A 195 14.48 18.14 9.85
CA ASN A 195 14.61 19.59 9.77
C ASN A 195 15.86 20.03 8.97
N ARG A 196 16.59 19.08 8.36
CA ARG A 196 17.78 19.25 7.53
C ARG A 196 17.62 18.74 6.08
N ALA A 197 16.46 18.22 5.66
CA ALA A 197 16.25 17.69 4.30
C ALA A 197 15.16 18.47 3.53
N SER A 198 15.51 18.97 2.34
CA SER A 198 14.69 19.83 1.48
C SER A 198 13.67 19.08 0.60
N ALA A 199 13.23 17.87 0.96
CA ALA A 199 12.40 16.99 0.12
C ALA A 199 11.28 16.25 0.88
N ASN A 200 10.53 16.97 1.73
CA ASN A 200 9.53 16.41 2.66
C ASN A 200 8.09 16.88 2.32
N PHE A 201 7.08 16.38 3.04
CA PHE A 201 5.72 16.96 3.02
C PHE A 201 5.77 18.50 3.11
N GLY A 202 5.06 19.19 2.23
CA GLY A 202 5.10 20.66 2.14
C GLY A 202 6.28 21.24 1.35
N SER A 203 7.13 20.41 0.72
CA SER A 203 8.24 20.86 -0.15
C SER A 203 7.81 21.29 -1.56
N SER A 204 6.51 21.23 -1.86
CA SER A 204 5.97 21.79 -3.10
C SER A 204 6.35 23.26 -3.23
N GLY A 205 6.53 23.75 -4.47
CA GLY A 205 6.93 25.14 -4.72
C GLY A 205 6.05 26.15 -3.97
N SER A 206 6.63 27.28 -3.55
CA SER A 206 5.96 28.27 -2.69
C SER A 206 4.69 28.89 -3.27
N CYS A 207 4.43 28.72 -4.57
CA CYS A 207 3.21 29.14 -5.23
C CYS A 207 2.04 28.15 -5.07
N MET A 208 2.28 26.94 -4.56
CA MET A 208 1.26 25.91 -4.40
C MET A 208 0.36 26.23 -3.20
N VAL A 209 -0.94 25.99 -3.36
CA VAL A 209 -1.97 26.29 -2.34
C VAL A 209 -2.46 24.99 -1.75
N ASN A 210 -2.44 24.88 -0.42
CA ASN A 210 -2.98 23.71 0.27
C ASN A 210 -4.48 23.59 0.00
N ALA A 211 -4.94 22.36 -0.27
CA ALA A 211 -6.35 22.12 -0.62
C ALA A 211 -7.32 22.62 0.47
N ASN A 212 -6.91 22.58 1.74
CA ASN A 212 -7.69 23.06 2.90
C ASN A 212 -7.63 24.58 3.15
N CYS A 213 -7.03 25.35 2.23
CA CYS A 213 -7.20 26.81 2.17
C CYS A 213 -8.58 27.21 1.61
N SER A 214 -8.87 28.51 1.60
CA SER A 214 -10.14 29.08 1.14
C SER A 214 -10.48 28.78 -0.32
N GLU A 215 -9.47 28.61 -1.16
CA GLU A 215 -9.54 28.34 -2.58
C GLU A 215 -10.18 26.96 -2.85
N GLY A 216 -10.01 26.01 -1.92
CA GLY A 216 -10.61 24.67 -1.99
C GLY A 216 -12.05 24.59 -1.47
N ASN A 217 -12.62 25.67 -0.94
CA ASN A 217 -13.94 25.63 -0.28
C ASN A 217 -15.06 25.10 -1.20
N ASN A 218 -15.01 25.39 -2.49
CA ASN A 218 -16.00 24.91 -3.46
C ASN A 218 -15.70 23.51 -4.03
N TRP A 219 -14.58 22.90 -3.65
CA TRP A 219 -14.04 21.67 -4.24
C TRP A 219 -13.89 20.52 -3.24
N ARG A 220 -14.45 20.66 -2.03
CA ARG A 220 -14.34 19.66 -0.93
C ARG A 220 -14.80 18.26 -1.33
N THR A 221 -15.75 18.16 -2.27
CA THR A 221 -16.24 16.86 -2.75
C THR A 221 -15.25 16.21 -3.71
N GLN A 222 -14.74 16.98 -4.67
CA GLN A 222 -13.77 16.51 -5.67
C GLN A 222 -12.42 16.19 -5.03
N GLN A 223 -12.02 16.96 -4.02
CA GLN A 223 -10.81 16.75 -3.21
C GLN A 223 -10.74 15.32 -2.66
N LYS A 224 -11.87 14.76 -2.19
CA LYS A 224 -11.93 13.38 -1.67
C LYS A 224 -11.64 12.31 -2.72
N GLY A 225 -11.83 12.64 -4.00
CA GLY A 225 -11.54 11.73 -5.11
C GLY A 225 -10.08 11.71 -5.54
N VAL A 226 -9.27 12.66 -5.06
CA VAL A 226 -7.86 12.79 -5.45
C VAL A 226 -6.97 11.91 -4.57
N ALA A 227 -6.01 11.23 -5.21
CA ALA A 227 -4.99 10.46 -4.50
C ALA A 227 -3.59 10.75 -5.04
N ARG A 228 -2.60 10.69 -4.14
CA ARG A 228 -1.19 10.49 -4.50
C ARG A 228 -0.99 9.02 -4.83
N ILE A 229 -0.30 8.71 -5.92
CA ILE A 229 -0.11 7.34 -6.40
C ILE A 229 1.37 6.99 -6.27
N TYR A 230 1.68 5.94 -5.51
CA TYR A 230 2.95 5.24 -5.65
C TYR A 230 2.82 4.21 -6.78
N VAL A 231 3.54 4.46 -7.86
CA VAL A 231 3.53 3.66 -9.08
C VAL A 231 4.72 2.72 -9.06
N VAL A 232 4.52 1.48 -9.52
CA VAL A 232 5.57 0.52 -9.82
C VAL A 232 5.62 0.28 -11.34
N GLU A 233 6.79 0.43 -11.94
CA GLU A 233 7.07 0.03 -13.33
C GLU A 233 8.54 -0.41 -13.44
N GLY A 234 8.76 -1.66 -13.82
CA GLY A 234 10.04 -2.35 -13.75
C GLY A 234 10.59 -2.41 -12.33
N TYR A 235 11.88 -2.08 -12.18
CA TYR A 235 12.57 -2.05 -10.87
C TYR A 235 12.53 -0.69 -10.20
N TYR A 236 11.58 0.17 -10.58
CA TYR A 236 11.50 1.55 -10.13
C TYR A 236 10.12 1.84 -9.55
N GLY A 237 10.10 2.68 -8.52
CA GLY A 237 8.87 3.26 -7.99
C GLY A 237 8.86 4.77 -8.18
N GLY A 238 7.71 5.35 -8.50
CA GLY A 238 7.56 6.79 -8.75
C GLY A 238 6.29 7.37 -8.14
N TYR A 239 6.19 8.70 -8.16
CA TYR A 239 4.96 9.40 -7.74
C TYR A 239 4.22 10.04 -8.89
N CYS A 240 2.91 9.84 -8.85
CA CYS A 240 1.95 10.56 -9.67
C CYS A 240 0.73 10.96 -8.84
N SER A 241 -0.28 11.54 -9.49
CA SER A 241 -1.57 11.86 -8.89
C SER A 241 -2.68 11.49 -9.86
N GLY A 242 -3.89 11.31 -9.35
CA GLY A 242 -5.06 11.10 -10.18
C GLY A 242 -6.33 11.31 -9.39
N THR A 243 -7.47 10.99 -10.01
CA THR A 243 -8.78 11.21 -9.38
C THR A 243 -9.80 10.15 -9.76
N LEU A 244 -10.72 9.87 -8.84
CA LEU A 244 -11.91 9.08 -9.13
C LEU A 244 -12.80 9.78 -10.17
N ILE A 245 -13.34 9.01 -11.11
CA ILE A 245 -14.29 9.50 -12.10
C ILE A 245 -15.59 8.70 -12.06
N ASN A 246 -16.71 9.40 -12.24
CA ASN A 246 -18.03 8.76 -12.33
C ASN A 246 -18.27 8.21 -13.75
N ASN A 247 -19.28 7.37 -13.90
CA ASN A 247 -19.76 6.86 -15.17
C ASN A 247 -21.27 7.11 -15.33
N THR A 248 -21.81 6.85 -16.53
CA THR A 248 -23.23 7.10 -16.85
C THR A 248 -24.21 6.21 -16.08
N ASN A 249 -23.75 5.07 -15.57
CA ASN A 249 -24.57 4.16 -14.77
C ASN A 249 -24.70 4.61 -13.32
N ASN A 250 -23.85 5.54 -12.85
CA ASN A 250 -23.79 5.99 -11.45
C ASN A 250 -23.65 4.81 -10.46
N ASP A 251 -22.98 3.74 -10.89
CA ASP A 251 -22.83 2.51 -10.11
C ASP A 251 -21.69 2.57 -9.08
N GLN A 252 -20.94 3.67 -9.08
CA GLN A 252 -19.81 3.92 -8.18
C GLN A 252 -18.66 2.92 -8.37
N THR A 253 -18.56 2.28 -9.55
CA THR A 253 -17.35 1.55 -9.92
C THR A 253 -16.13 2.47 -9.72
N PRO A 254 -15.08 2.03 -9.00
CA PRO A 254 -13.96 2.90 -8.62
C PRO A 254 -13.00 3.11 -9.80
N TYR A 255 -13.51 3.74 -10.85
CA TYR A 255 -12.69 4.20 -11.97
C TYR A 255 -11.83 5.37 -11.54
N PHE A 256 -10.55 5.30 -11.89
CA PHE A 256 -9.54 6.26 -11.46
C PHE A 256 -8.74 6.71 -12.69
N LEU A 257 -8.70 8.02 -12.92
CA LEU A 257 -8.03 8.64 -14.04
C LEU A 257 -6.68 9.20 -13.58
N THR A 258 -5.62 8.82 -14.28
CA THR A 258 -4.25 9.34 -14.12
C THR A 258 -3.62 9.54 -15.51
N ALA A 259 -2.33 9.82 -15.56
CA ALA A 259 -1.59 10.00 -16.80
C ALA A 259 -0.91 8.71 -17.29
N ASP A 260 -0.73 8.60 -18.60
CA ASP A 260 -0.09 7.45 -19.24
C ASP A 260 1.41 7.39 -18.97
N HIS A 261 2.09 8.53 -18.97
CA HIS A 261 3.52 8.63 -18.68
C HIS A 261 3.88 8.22 -17.23
N CYS A 262 2.89 8.10 -16.35
CA CYS A 262 3.10 7.64 -14.97
C CYS A 262 3.45 6.16 -14.89
N GLY A 263 3.23 5.36 -15.93
CA GLY A 263 3.42 3.90 -15.90
C GLY A 263 2.32 3.15 -16.63
N GLY A 264 1.73 3.75 -17.68
CA GLY A 264 0.68 3.12 -18.48
C GLY A 264 1.14 1.86 -19.20
N SER A 265 2.46 1.63 -19.30
CA SER A 265 3.08 0.44 -19.89
C SER A 265 3.36 -0.68 -18.88
N ALA A 266 3.11 -0.45 -17.59
CA ALA A 266 3.16 -1.49 -16.57
C ALA A 266 2.31 -2.71 -16.94
N SER A 267 2.77 -3.87 -16.50
CA SER A 267 2.10 -5.16 -16.58
C SER A 267 0.95 -5.24 -15.58
N ALA A 268 0.07 -6.24 -15.76
CA ALA A 268 -1.01 -6.49 -14.80
C ALA A 268 -0.46 -6.80 -13.39
N TYR A 269 0.67 -7.50 -13.32
CA TYR A 269 1.40 -7.81 -12.08
C TYR A 269 1.88 -6.54 -11.37
N GLU A 270 2.44 -5.57 -12.09
CA GLU A 270 2.87 -4.29 -11.52
C GLU A 270 1.68 -3.43 -11.10
N PHE A 271 0.59 -3.41 -11.88
CA PHE A 271 -0.63 -2.69 -11.52
C PHE A 271 -1.26 -3.21 -10.21
N GLY A 272 -1.08 -4.49 -9.87
CA GLY A 272 -1.48 -5.07 -8.58
C GLY A 272 -0.71 -4.50 -7.38
N GLN A 273 0.45 -3.88 -7.61
CA GLN A 273 1.36 -3.37 -6.58
C GLN A 273 1.32 -1.84 -6.43
N TRP A 274 0.50 -1.14 -7.23
CA TRP A 274 0.35 0.31 -7.10
C TRP A 274 -0.41 0.67 -5.81
N ILE A 275 0.02 1.72 -5.13
CA ILE A 275 -0.61 2.18 -3.88
C ILE A 275 -1.21 3.57 -4.11
N PHE A 276 -2.51 3.70 -3.88
CA PHE A 276 -3.29 4.93 -4.02
C PHE A 276 -3.58 5.50 -2.63
N ARG A 277 -2.93 6.60 -2.28
CA ARG A 277 -3.05 7.26 -0.97
C ARG A 277 -4.03 8.43 -1.06
N PHE A 278 -5.27 8.17 -0.65
CA PHE A 278 -6.32 9.19 -0.53
C PHE A 278 -6.14 10.00 0.76
N LYS A 279 -6.78 11.18 0.81
CA LYS A 279 -6.70 12.11 1.96
C LYS A 279 -5.25 12.52 2.29
N TYR A 280 -4.36 12.50 1.29
CA TYR A 280 -2.99 13.01 1.40
C TYR A 280 -2.97 14.54 1.26
N GLU A 281 -3.44 15.23 2.29
CA GLU A 281 -3.57 16.68 2.34
C GLU A 281 -3.26 17.21 3.74
N SER A 282 -2.81 18.47 3.84
CA SER A 282 -2.61 19.10 5.14
C SER A 282 -3.95 19.32 5.85
N PRO A 283 -4.04 19.12 7.18
CA PRO A 283 -5.29 19.36 7.92
C PRO A 283 -5.71 20.84 7.95
N SER A 284 -4.84 21.77 7.55
CA SER A 284 -5.12 23.20 7.51
C SER A 284 -4.57 23.84 6.24
N CYS A 285 -4.71 25.17 6.12
CA CYS A 285 -4.08 25.92 5.03
C CYS A 285 -2.54 25.98 5.14
N ASN A 286 -1.97 25.62 6.30
CA ASN A 286 -0.53 25.49 6.50
C ASN A 286 -0.11 24.02 6.53
N ALA A 287 0.97 23.68 5.84
CA ALA A 287 1.58 22.34 5.89
C ALA A 287 2.27 22.13 7.24
N ILE A 288 1.56 21.50 8.19
CA ILE A 288 2.05 21.29 9.56
C ILE A 288 2.64 19.88 9.74
N SER A 289 1.93 18.86 9.27
CA SER A 289 2.33 17.46 9.39
C SER A 289 1.79 16.65 8.23
N GLU A 290 2.54 15.62 7.83
CA GLU A 290 2.09 14.66 6.85
C GLU A 290 0.90 13.85 7.43
N PRO A 291 -0.23 13.73 6.70
CA PRO A 291 -1.41 13.03 7.20
C PRO A 291 -1.25 11.51 7.11
N SER A 292 -1.91 10.78 8.00
CA SER A 292 -2.24 9.37 7.74
C SER A 292 -3.25 9.32 6.59
N GLY A 293 -2.79 8.89 5.42
CA GLY A 293 -3.67 8.67 4.27
C GLY A 293 -4.46 7.37 4.41
N VAL A 294 -5.47 7.20 3.56
CA VAL A 294 -6.13 5.89 3.36
C VAL A 294 -5.54 5.26 2.11
N ASN A 295 -4.94 4.09 2.24
CA ASN A 295 -4.32 3.40 1.13
C ASN A 295 -5.29 2.40 0.49
N VAL A 296 -5.27 2.36 -0.84
CA VAL A 296 -5.82 1.28 -1.64
C VAL A 296 -4.68 0.71 -2.45
N THR A 297 -4.50 -0.61 -2.41
CA THR A 297 -3.47 -1.30 -3.20
C THR A 297 -4.13 -1.98 -4.38
N GLY A 298 -3.46 -1.92 -5.53
CA GLY A 298 -3.83 -2.66 -6.73
C GLY A 298 -4.86 -1.97 -7.61
N CYS A 299 -4.73 -2.19 -8.91
CA CYS A 299 -5.67 -1.74 -9.92
C CYS A 299 -5.62 -2.60 -11.18
N THR A 300 -6.59 -2.40 -12.07
CA THR A 300 -6.62 -2.97 -13.42
C THR A 300 -6.70 -1.86 -14.45
N ARG A 301 -5.82 -1.88 -15.45
CA ARG A 301 -5.90 -0.97 -16.60
C ARG A 301 -7.14 -1.23 -17.44
N LYS A 302 -7.92 -0.19 -17.72
CA LYS A 302 -9.13 -0.25 -18.55
C LYS A 302 -8.92 0.37 -19.93
N ALA A 303 -8.24 1.51 -19.99
CA ALA A 303 -7.90 2.17 -21.24
C ALA A 303 -6.66 3.04 -21.05
N ARG A 304 -5.95 3.31 -22.13
CA ARG A 304 -4.87 4.30 -22.17
C ARG A 304 -4.82 5.00 -23.51
N GLY A 305 -4.40 6.26 -23.49
CA GLY A 305 -3.98 7.02 -24.65
C GLY A 305 -2.49 7.32 -24.49
N PRO A 306 -1.60 6.67 -25.27
CA PRO A 306 -0.16 6.80 -25.07
C PRO A 306 0.32 8.25 -25.07
N LEU A 307 1.36 8.58 -24.29
CA LEU A 307 2.01 9.89 -24.34
C LEU A 307 2.41 10.29 -25.78
N ASN A 308 3.02 9.36 -26.50
CA ASN A 308 3.45 9.57 -27.89
C ASN A 308 2.30 9.30 -28.86
N GLY A 309 1.71 10.38 -29.40
CA GLY A 309 0.66 10.31 -30.41
C GLY A 309 -0.75 10.08 -29.87
N GLY A 310 -0.94 10.05 -28.55
CA GLY A 310 -2.23 10.03 -27.87
C GLY A 310 -2.41 11.25 -26.95
N SER A 311 -3.29 11.11 -25.96
CA SER A 311 -3.66 12.19 -25.04
C SER A 311 -3.09 12.03 -23.63
N ASP A 312 -2.13 11.12 -23.44
CA ASP A 312 -1.47 10.85 -22.16
C ASP A 312 -2.43 10.47 -21.01
N PHE A 313 -3.57 9.84 -21.31
CA PHE A 313 -4.51 9.42 -20.27
C PHE A 313 -4.36 7.95 -19.93
N LEU A 314 -4.55 7.61 -18.66
CA LEU A 314 -4.62 6.24 -18.17
C LEU A 314 -5.87 6.09 -17.30
N LEU A 315 -6.79 5.24 -17.75
CA LEU A 315 -7.98 4.87 -17.01
C LEU A 315 -7.78 3.52 -16.33
N LEU A 316 -7.90 3.52 -15.01
CA LEU A 316 -7.76 2.37 -14.14
C LEU A 316 -9.10 2.05 -13.46
N GLN A 317 -9.25 0.83 -12.98
CA GLN A 317 -10.23 0.47 -11.96
C GLN A 317 -9.46 -0.01 -10.74
N LEU A 318 -9.67 0.61 -9.58
CA LEU A 318 -8.99 0.22 -8.35
C LEU A 318 -9.51 -1.13 -7.83
N ASN A 319 -8.65 -1.93 -7.20
CA ASN A 319 -9.00 -3.22 -6.59
C ASN A 319 -9.66 -2.98 -5.21
N THR A 320 -10.80 -2.28 -5.22
CA THR A 320 -11.56 -1.97 -4.01
C THR A 320 -13.04 -1.78 -4.33
N SER A 321 -13.85 -1.53 -3.30
CA SER A 321 -15.26 -1.18 -3.47
C SER A 321 -15.49 0.30 -3.17
N SER A 322 -16.62 0.84 -3.65
CA SER A 322 -17.04 2.20 -3.28
C SER A 322 -17.37 2.34 -1.80
N ALA A 323 -17.76 1.26 -1.13
CA ALA A 323 -17.98 1.24 0.32
C ALA A 323 -16.65 1.49 1.06
N ASN A 324 -15.57 0.88 0.56
CA ASN A 324 -14.23 1.00 1.14
C ASN A 324 -13.65 2.42 0.98
N LEU A 325 -13.93 3.09 -0.13
CA LEU A 325 -13.45 4.46 -0.39
C LEU A 325 -14.20 5.56 0.39
N LYS A 326 -15.38 5.26 0.95
CA LYS A 326 -16.21 6.25 1.64
C LYS A 326 -15.88 6.42 3.12
N ASN A 327 -15.21 5.43 3.71
CA ASN A 327 -14.74 5.45 5.09
C ASN A 327 -13.44 6.27 5.21
#